data_AF-K7FMX0-F1
#
_entry.id   AF-K7FMX0-F1
#
_cell.length_a   1.000
_cell.length_b   1.000
_cell.length_c   1.000
_cell.angle_alpha   90.00
_cell.angle_beta   90.00
_cell.angle_gamma   90.00
#
_symmetry.space_group_name_H-M   'P 1'
#
loop_
_entity.id
_entity.type
_entity.pdbx_description
1 polymer ?
#
loop_
_entity_poly.entity_id
_entity_poly.type
_entity_poly.pdbx_seq_one_letter_code
_entity_poly.pdbx_strand_id
1 'polypeptide(L)'
;MLVSIFTLSAMSVDRYVAIVHSRRASRLRVSRNALLGVGLIWALSIAMASPVAHHQRLFHRDASNQTFCWEQWPNPRHKKVYVVCTFVFGYLLPLLLISFCYAKVQVLNHLHKKLRNMSKKSEASKKKVQTAQTVLVVVVVFGISWLPHHVIHLWAEFGVFPLTQASFLFRITAHCLAYSNSSVNPIIYAFLSENFRKAYKQVFKCQIGNESPLNDVKESKSRIDTAPSTNCTHV
;
A
#
# COMPACT_ATOMS: atom_id res chain seq x y z
N MET A 1 -3.66 -8.09 6.24
CA MET A 1 -2.40 -8.48 5.56
C MET A 1 -2.57 -8.52 4.05
N LEU A 2 -3.35 -9.49 3.51
CA LEU A 2 -3.43 -9.81 2.09
C LEU A 2 -3.84 -8.60 1.22
N VAL A 3 -4.92 -7.91 1.58
CA VAL A 3 -5.33 -6.68 0.90
C VAL A 3 -4.19 -5.65 0.89
N SER A 4 -3.58 -5.40 2.06
CA SER A 4 -2.50 -4.43 2.22
C SER A 4 -1.30 -4.72 1.31
N ILE A 5 -0.79 -5.95 1.30
CA ILE A 5 0.40 -6.31 0.50
C ILE A 5 0.11 -6.32 -1.00
N PHE A 6 -1.09 -6.77 -1.41
CA PHE A 6 -1.50 -6.72 -2.80
C PHE A 6 -1.74 -5.28 -3.26
N THR A 7 -2.29 -4.41 -2.42
CA THR A 7 -2.39 -2.97 -2.71
C THR A 7 -1.00 -2.35 -2.83
N LEU A 8 -0.06 -2.64 -1.93
CA LEU A 8 1.33 -2.15 -2.04
C LEU A 8 2.03 -2.65 -3.29
N SER A 9 1.78 -3.90 -3.68
CA SER A 9 2.28 -4.48 -4.94
C SER A 9 1.72 -3.74 -6.15
N ALA A 10 0.40 -3.54 -6.20
CA ALA A 10 -0.26 -2.80 -7.27
C ALA A 10 0.22 -1.34 -7.35
N MET A 11 0.39 -0.66 -6.20
CA MET A 11 0.96 0.68 -6.13
C MET A 11 2.39 0.72 -6.65
N SER A 12 3.20 -0.29 -6.34
CA SER A 12 4.59 -0.38 -6.81
C SER A 12 4.67 -0.61 -8.33
N VAL A 13 3.77 -1.45 -8.87
CA VAL A 13 3.63 -1.63 -10.32
C VAL A 13 3.14 -0.35 -11.01
N ASP A 14 2.15 0.35 -10.43
CA ASP A 14 1.68 1.64 -10.94
C ASP A 14 2.82 2.65 -11.05
N ARG A 15 3.67 2.73 -10.02
CA ARG A 15 4.86 3.61 -10.00
C ARG A 15 5.88 3.16 -11.04
N TYR A 16 6.17 1.86 -11.14
CA TYR A 16 7.05 1.31 -12.15
C TYR A 16 6.59 1.67 -13.57
N VAL A 17 5.32 1.40 -13.91
CA VAL A 17 4.76 1.70 -15.23
C VAL A 17 4.79 3.21 -15.52
N ALA A 18 4.47 4.05 -14.53
CA ALA A 18 4.46 5.51 -14.69
C ALA A 18 5.85 6.15 -14.89
N ILE A 19 6.92 5.47 -14.49
CA ILE A 19 8.30 5.94 -14.59
C ILE A 19 9.01 5.29 -15.79
N VAL A 20 8.89 3.98 -15.95
CA VAL A 20 9.62 3.19 -16.96
C VAL A 20 8.87 3.15 -18.30
N HIS A 21 7.55 3.07 -18.29
CA HIS A 21 6.73 2.90 -19.48
C HIS A 21 5.70 4.02 -19.67
N SER A 22 6.16 5.26 -19.77
CA SER A 22 5.30 6.46 -19.85
C SER A 22 4.21 6.38 -20.94
N ARG A 23 4.50 5.74 -22.09
CA ARG A 23 3.50 5.54 -23.18
C ARG A 23 2.40 4.54 -22.80
N ARG A 24 2.73 3.48 -22.06
CA ARG A 24 1.74 2.48 -21.59
C ARG A 24 0.95 3.01 -20.39
N ALA A 25 1.58 3.86 -19.58
CA ALA A 25 0.97 4.48 -18.40
C ALA A 25 -0.31 5.26 -18.73
N SER A 26 -0.35 6.00 -19.84
CA SER A 26 -1.54 6.77 -20.24
C SER A 26 -2.77 5.86 -20.47
N ARG A 27 -2.57 4.67 -21.04
CA ARG A 27 -3.65 3.70 -21.29
C ARG A 27 -4.04 2.88 -20.06
N LEU A 28 -3.08 2.59 -19.17
CA LEU A 28 -3.30 1.74 -18.00
C LEU A 28 -3.89 2.50 -16.81
N ARG A 29 -3.49 3.77 -16.60
CA ARG A 29 -3.83 4.55 -15.40
C ARG A 29 -5.17 5.28 -15.56
N VAL A 30 -6.21 4.50 -15.84
CA VAL A 30 -7.60 4.96 -15.96
C VAL A 30 -8.39 4.49 -14.75
N SER A 31 -9.34 5.30 -14.27
CA SER A 31 -10.14 5.01 -13.07
C SER A 31 -10.81 3.63 -13.11
N ARG A 32 -11.34 3.24 -14.28
CA ARG A 32 -11.93 1.90 -14.49
C ARG A 32 -10.95 0.76 -14.18
N ASN A 33 -9.70 0.86 -14.65
CA ASN A 33 -8.69 -0.17 -14.40
C ASN A 33 -8.25 -0.20 -12.94
N ALA A 34 -8.22 0.95 -12.27
CA ALA A 34 -7.95 1.02 -10.84
C ALA A 34 -9.08 0.34 -10.04
N LEU A 35 -10.35 0.60 -10.38
CA LEU A 35 -11.50 -0.03 -9.73
C LEU A 35 -11.53 -1.54 -9.93
N LEU A 36 -11.28 -2.01 -11.16
CA LEU A 36 -11.13 -3.44 -11.45
C LEU A 36 -9.98 -4.05 -10.63
N GLY A 37 -8.83 -3.38 -10.56
CA GLY A 37 -7.70 -3.83 -9.76
C GLY A 37 -8.02 -3.96 -8.28
N VAL A 38 -8.73 -2.98 -7.70
CA VAL A 38 -9.19 -3.04 -6.30
C VAL A 38 -10.15 -4.21 -6.09
N GLY A 39 -11.13 -4.39 -6.99
CA GLY A 39 -12.06 -5.52 -6.93
C GLY A 39 -11.34 -6.87 -6.96
N LEU A 40 -10.35 -7.04 -7.84
CA LEU A 40 -9.52 -8.24 -7.92
C LEU A 40 -8.72 -8.49 -6.64
N ILE A 41 -8.11 -7.44 -6.06
CA ILE A 41 -7.35 -7.55 -4.81
C ILE A 41 -8.25 -8.05 -3.67
N TRP A 42 -9.46 -7.51 -3.55
CA TRP A 42 -10.42 -7.94 -2.54
C TRP A 42 -10.87 -9.38 -2.76
N ALA A 43 -11.26 -9.72 -3.99
CA ALA A 43 -11.69 -11.08 -4.32
C ALA A 43 -10.59 -12.11 -4.01
N LEU A 44 -9.34 -11.84 -4.42
CA LEU A 44 -8.21 -12.73 -4.17
C LEU A 44 -7.89 -12.85 -2.67
N SER A 45 -8.00 -11.75 -1.93
CA SER A 45 -7.78 -11.73 -0.48
C SER A 45 -8.83 -12.53 0.27
N ILE A 46 -10.11 -12.41 -0.11
CA ILE A 46 -11.21 -13.19 0.48
C ILE A 46 -11.03 -14.67 0.16
N ALA A 47 -10.70 -15.00 -1.09
CA ALA A 47 -10.46 -16.38 -1.50
C ALA A 47 -9.34 -17.04 -0.68
N MET A 48 -8.23 -16.32 -0.43
CA MET A 48 -7.12 -16.82 0.39
C MET A 48 -7.42 -16.85 1.90
N ALA A 49 -8.30 -15.97 2.40
CA ALA A 49 -8.69 -15.94 3.82
C ALA A 49 -9.78 -16.97 4.16
N SER A 50 -10.59 -17.37 3.18
CA SER A 50 -11.74 -18.28 3.35
C SER A 50 -11.40 -19.60 4.04
N PRO A 51 -10.31 -20.34 3.68
CA PRO A 51 -10.00 -21.61 4.33
C PRO A 51 -9.82 -21.50 5.84
N VAL A 52 -9.12 -20.46 6.31
CA VAL A 52 -8.94 -20.22 7.75
C VAL A 52 -10.29 -19.96 8.41
N ALA A 53 -11.12 -19.09 7.83
CA ALA A 53 -12.44 -18.77 8.37
C ALA A 53 -13.34 -20.03 8.49
N HIS A 54 -13.30 -20.91 7.50
CA HIS A 54 -14.06 -22.16 7.51
C HIS A 54 -13.57 -23.17 8.57
N HIS A 55 -12.26 -23.21 8.82
CA HIS A 55 -11.63 -24.14 9.77
C HIS A 55 -11.52 -23.59 11.20
N GLN A 56 -12.05 -22.39 11.50
CA GLN A 56 -12.16 -21.88 12.87
C GLN A 56 -13.26 -22.61 13.64
N ARG A 57 -12.94 -23.14 14.82
CA ARG A 57 -13.90 -23.80 15.73
C ARG A 57 -13.72 -23.29 17.16
N LEU A 58 -14.83 -23.22 17.89
CA LEU A 58 -14.84 -22.95 19.33
C LEU A 58 -14.65 -24.27 20.08
N PHE A 59 -13.71 -24.26 21.02
CA PHE A 59 -13.45 -25.38 21.92
C PHE A 59 -13.80 -24.97 23.34
N HIS A 60 -14.60 -25.78 24.01
CA HIS A 60 -14.89 -25.65 25.43
C HIS A 60 -13.98 -26.59 26.23
N ARG A 61 -13.34 -26.06 27.26
CA ARG A 61 -12.59 -26.87 28.24
C ARG A 61 -13.35 -26.85 29.56
N ASP A 62 -14.21 -27.84 29.74
CA ASP A 62 -15.16 -27.97 30.86
C ASP A 62 -14.48 -27.92 32.24
N ALA A 63 -13.26 -28.46 32.35
CA ALA A 63 -12.49 -28.44 33.60
C ALA A 63 -12.03 -27.04 34.06
N SER A 64 -12.13 -26.01 33.20
CA SER A 64 -11.60 -24.67 33.49
C SER A 64 -12.56 -23.54 33.15
N ASN A 65 -13.78 -23.82 32.67
CA ASN A 65 -14.74 -22.84 32.14
C ASN A 65 -14.12 -21.86 31.14
N GLN A 66 -13.15 -22.33 30.34
CA GLN A 66 -12.49 -21.53 29.32
C GLN A 66 -12.94 -21.98 27.93
N THR A 67 -13.34 -21.01 27.12
CA THR A 67 -13.64 -21.19 25.70
C THR A 67 -12.50 -20.61 24.88
N PHE A 68 -11.94 -21.39 23.95
CA PHE A 68 -10.88 -20.93 23.06
C PHE A 68 -11.29 -21.12 21.60
N CYS A 69 -10.94 -20.16 20.75
CA CYS A 69 -11.13 -20.25 19.31
C CYS A 69 -9.82 -20.73 18.68
N TRP A 70 -9.87 -21.83 17.93
CA TRP A 70 -8.68 -22.42 17.34
C TRP A 70 -8.97 -23.05 15.98
N GLU A 71 -7.94 -23.13 15.14
CA GLU A 71 -8.04 -23.77 13.83
C GLU A 71 -8.04 -25.28 13.96
N GLN A 72 -9.09 -25.92 13.45
CA GLN A 72 -9.19 -27.37 13.32
C GLN A 72 -9.16 -27.77 11.85
N TRP A 73 -7.99 -28.21 11.41
CA TRP A 73 -7.81 -28.76 10.07
C TRP A 73 -7.97 -30.29 10.13
N PRO A 74 -8.88 -30.89 9.34
CA PRO A 74 -9.09 -32.35 9.35
C PRO A 74 -7.88 -33.13 8.86
N ASN A 75 -7.04 -32.52 8.02
CA ASN A 75 -5.80 -33.11 7.54
C ASN A 75 -4.62 -32.13 7.75
N PRO A 76 -3.56 -32.53 8.48
CA PRO A 76 -2.39 -31.68 8.71
C PRO A 76 -1.67 -31.31 7.41
N ARG A 77 -1.76 -32.14 6.36
CA ARG A 77 -1.17 -31.81 5.05
C ARG A 77 -1.83 -30.57 4.43
N HIS A 78 -3.16 -30.43 4.52
CA HIS A 78 -3.86 -29.26 3.99
C HIS A 78 -3.46 -27.98 4.74
N LYS A 79 -3.29 -28.07 6.06
CA LYS A 79 -2.79 -26.94 6.87
C LYS A 79 -1.39 -26.51 6.44
N LYS A 80 -0.46 -27.46 6.29
CA LYS A 80 0.91 -27.17 5.82
C LYS A 80 0.92 -26.52 4.44
N VAL A 81 0.16 -27.07 3.49
CA VAL A 81 0.02 -26.50 2.14
C VAL A 81 -0.53 -25.08 2.23
N TYR A 82 -1.55 -24.84 3.04
CA TYR A 82 -2.13 -23.52 3.24
C TYR A 82 -1.11 -22.50 3.80
N VAL A 83 -0.36 -22.88 4.83
CA VAL A 83 0.67 -22.02 5.44
C VAL A 83 1.77 -21.68 4.43
N VAL A 84 2.24 -22.67 3.66
CA VAL A 84 3.23 -22.45 2.59
C VAL A 84 2.67 -21.55 1.50
N CYS A 85 1.46 -21.81 1.00
CA CYS A 85 0.82 -20.98 -0.02
C CYS A 85 0.65 -19.53 0.47
N THR A 86 0.23 -19.33 1.73
CA THR A 86 0.06 -18.01 2.31
C THR A 86 1.40 -17.29 2.47
N PHE A 87 2.47 -18.00 2.84
CA PHE A 87 3.82 -17.44 2.88
C PHE A 87 4.35 -17.07 1.49
N VAL A 88 4.16 -17.93 0.49
CA VAL A 88 4.68 -17.68 -0.86
C VAL A 88 3.88 -16.59 -1.55
N PHE A 89 2.57 -16.74 -1.69
CA PHE A 89 1.72 -15.81 -2.44
C PHE A 89 1.33 -14.58 -1.64
N GLY A 90 1.22 -14.69 -0.32
CA GLY A 90 0.82 -13.59 0.57
C GLY A 90 1.99 -12.79 1.12
N TYR A 91 3.25 -13.22 0.95
CA TYR A 91 4.42 -12.52 1.48
C TYR A 91 5.61 -12.50 0.52
N LEU A 92 6.18 -13.65 0.16
CA LEU A 92 7.44 -13.70 -0.61
C LEU A 92 7.30 -13.15 -2.03
N LEU A 93 6.36 -13.66 -2.82
CA LEU A 93 6.15 -13.25 -4.21
C LEU A 93 5.81 -11.75 -4.34
N PRO A 94 4.88 -11.20 -3.53
CA PRO A 94 4.65 -9.76 -3.50
C PRO A 94 5.91 -8.94 -3.17
N LEU A 95 6.69 -9.34 -2.16
CA LEU A 95 7.92 -8.63 -1.79
C LEU A 95 8.97 -8.66 -2.89
N LEU A 96 9.14 -9.79 -3.57
CA LEU A 96 10.05 -9.92 -4.70
C LEU A 96 9.63 -9.02 -5.87
N LEU A 97 8.33 -9.03 -6.22
CA LEU A 97 7.78 -8.17 -7.26
C LEU A 97 7.99 -6.70 -6.94
N ILE A 98 7.71 -6.30 -5.70
CA ILE A 98 7.90 -4.93 -5.25
C ILE A 98 9.38 -4.54 -5.31
N SER A 99 10.27 -5.38 -4.78
CA SER A 99 11.72 -5.16 -4.78
C SER A 99 12.25 -5.01 -6.21
N PHE A 100 11.81 -5.87 -7.12
CA PHE A 100 12.16 -5.80 -8.54
C PHE A 100 11.70 -4.48 -9.18
N CYS A 101 10.45 -4.08 -8.96
CA CYS A 101 9.91 -2.81 -9.46
C CYS A 101 10.76 -1.62 -8.98
N TYR A 102 11.11 -1.56 -7.70
CA TYR A 102 11.90 -0.47 -7.14
C TYR A 102 13.36 -0.47 -7.60
N ALA A 103 14.00 -1.65 -7.65
CA ALA A 103 15.37 -1.76 -8.17
C ALA A 103 15.46 -1.21 -9.60
N LYS A 104 14.51 -1.56 -10.47
CA LYS A 104 14.47 -1.04 -11.85
C LYS A 104 14.22 0.47 -11.89
N VAL A 105 13.29 0.99 -11.07
CA VAL A 105 13.05 2.44 -10.97
C VAL A 105 14.31 3.19 -10.53
N GLN A 106 15.03 2.67 -9.55
CA GLN A 106 16.25 3.29 -9.01
C GLN A 106 17.39 3.28 -10.04
N VAL A 107 17.62 2.14 -10.71
CA VAL A 107 18.62 2.01 -11.77
C VAL A 107 18.33 2.99 -12.92
N LEU A 108 17.09 3.07 -13.38
CA LEU A 108 16.72 3.98 -14.47
C LEU A 108 16.89 5.45 -14.06
N ASN A 109 16.53 5.79 -12.82
CA ASN A 109 16.73 7.14 -12.30
C ASN A 109 18.21 7.51 -12.15
N HIS A 110 19.05 6.55 -11.72
CA HIS A 110 20.51 6.74 -11.64
C HIS A 110 21.12 6.93 -13.03
N LEU A 111 20.73 6.09 -14.00
CA LEU A 111 21.18 6.18 -15.39
C LEU A 111 20.77 7.52 -16.02
N HIS A 112 19.53 7.97 -15.82
CA HIS A 112 19.08 9.28 -16.28
C HIS A 112 19.85 10.44 -15.63
N LYS A 113 20.24 10.31 -14.35
CA LYS A 113 21.07 11.32 -13.66
C LYS A 113 22.49 11.37 -14.23
N LYS A 114 23.06 10.22 -14.61
CA LYS A 114 24.40 10.11 -15.20
C LYS A 114 24.44 10.58 -16.67
N LEU A 115 23.42 10.22 -17.46
CA LEU A 115 23.31 10.63 -18.87
C LEU A 115 23.00 12.12 -19.02
N ARG A 116 22.23 12.68 -18.09
CA ARG A 116 21.83 14.08 -18.14
C ARG A 116 22.56 14.84 -17.04
N ASN A 117 23.81 15.21 -17.31
CA ASN A 117 24.59 16.15 -16.49
C ASN A 117 23.73 17.38 -16.15
N MET A 118 23.12 17.36 -14.97
CA MET A 118 22.40 18.47 -14.32
C MET A 118 21.48 19.34 -15.19
N SER A 119 20.70 18.79 -16.13
CA SER A 119 19.57 19.54 -16.69
C SER A 119 18.38 19.49 -15.74
N LYS A 120 17.82 20.67 -15.42
CA LYS A 120 16.68 20.93 -14.52
C LYS A 120 15.60 19.86 -14.71
N LYS A 121 15.60 18.85 -13.83
CA LYS A 121 14.55 17.84 -13.80
C LYS A 121 13.26 18.54 -13.45
N SER A 122 12.27 18.48 -14.35
CA SER A 122 10.90 18.91 -14.08
C SER A 122 10.50 18.44 -12.69
N GLU A 123 10.00 19.35 -11.86
CA GLU A 123 9.53 19.09 -10.49
C GLU A 123 8.62 17.86 -10.43
N ALA A 124 7.82 17.61 -11.48
CA ALA A 124 6.97 16.43 -11.61
C ALA A 124 7.76 15.11 -11.58
N SER A 125 8.94 15.05 -12.18
CA SER A 125 9.77 13.84 -12.21
C SER A 125 10.56 13.62 -10.91
N LYS A 126 10.88 14.68 -10.15
CA LYS A 126 11.41 14.55 -8.78
C LYS A 126 10.34 13.97 -7.84
N LYS A 127 9.13 14.51 -7.88
CA LYS A 127 7.97 14.03 -7.08
C LYS A 127 7.61 12.56 -7.32
N LYS A 128 7.75 12.07 -8.57
CA LYS A 128 7.55 10.64 -8.89
C LYS A 128 8.57 9.74 -8.17
N VAL A 129 9.83 10.15 -8.08
CA VAL A 129 10.89 9.39 -7.42
C VAL A 129 10.74 9.44 -5.90
N GLN A 130 10.42 10.59 -5.33
CA GLN A 130 10.18 10.74 -3.89
C GLN A 130 9.01 9.84 -3.45
N THR A 131 7.90 9.84 -4.18
CA THR A 131 6.77 8.93 -3.92
C THR A 131 7.20 7.46 -3.99
N ALA A 132 8.08 7.08 -4.91
CA ALA A 132 8.60 5.72 -4.99
C ALA A 132 9.44 5.34 -3.76
N GLN A 133 10.26 6.27 -3.25
CA GLN A 133 11.03 6.06 -2.01
C GLN A 133 10.13 5.88 -0.79
N THR A 134 9.05 6.67 -0.67
CA THR A 134 8.07 6.51 0.41
C THR A 134 7.47 5.11 0.41
N VAL A 135 7.07 4.60 -0.75
CA VAL A 135 6.47 3.26 -0.84
C VAL A 135 7.50 2.17 -0.55
N LEU A 136 8.77 2.33 -0.95
CA LEU A 136 9.84 1.41 -0.56
C LEU A 136 9.96 1.27 0.97
N VAL A 137 9.92 2.39 1.70
CA VAL A 137 9.96 2.38 3.18
C VAL A 137 8.75 1.63 3.75
N VAL A 138 7.55 1.89 3.25
CA VAL A 138 6.33 1.15 3.66
C VAL A 138 6.51 -0.36 3.48
N VAL A 139 7.12 -0.77 2.36
CA VAL A 139 7.30 -2.19 2.04
C VAL A 139 8.34 -2.86 2.93
N VAL A 140 9.44 -2.18 3.24
CA VAL A 140 10.46 -2.70 4.17
C VAL A 140 9.86 -2.88 5.56
N VAL A 141 9.12 -1.89 6.05
CA VAL A 141 8.43 -1.98 7.35
C VAL A 141 7.40 -3.11 7.35
N PHE A 142 6.62 -3.23 6.28
CA PHE A 142 5.69 -4.34 6.10
C PHE A 142 6.43 -5.69 6.16
N GLY A 143 7.52 -5.85 5.40
CA GLY A 143 8.32 -7.08 5.38
C GLY A 143 8.83 -7.46 6.78
N ILE A 144 9.51 -6.53 7.45
CA ILE A 144 10.09 -6.78 8.77
C ILE A 144 9.01 -7.08 9.82
N SER A 145 7.86 -6.38 9.77
CA SER A 145 6.78 -6.59 10.74
C SER A 145 6.09 -7.95 10.61
N TRP A 146 5.98 -8.49 9.40
CA TRP A 146 5.31 -9.77 9.13
C TRP A 146 6.25 -10.98 9.16
N LEU A 147 7.56 -10.76 9.02
CA LEU A 147 8.54 -11.86 9.00
C LEU A 147 8.48 -12.75 10.25
N PRO A 148 8.49 -12.21 11.49
CA PRO A 148 8.46 -13.06 12.69
C PRO A 148 7.19 -13.92 12.76
N HIS A 149 6.06 -13.38 12.33
CA HIS A 149 4.79 -14.10 12.29
C HIS A 149 4.85 -15.30 11.33
N HIS A 150 5.38 -15.11 10.12
CA HIS A 150 5.54 -16.19 9.14
C HIS A 150 6.57 -17.24 9.57
N VAL A 151 7.68 -16.82 10.16
CA VAL A 151 8.71 -17.73 10.68
C VAL A 151 8.12 -18.62 11.77
N ILE A 152 7.35 -18.07 12.70
CA ILE A 152 6.71 -18.85 13.77
C ILE A 152 5.69 -19.83 13.21
N HIS A 153 4.85 -19.42 12.25
CA HIS A 153 3.87 -20.32 11.62
C HIS A 153 4.56 -21.48 10.88
N LEU A 154 5.62 -21.19 10.12
CA LEU A 154 6.40 -22.25 9.45
C LEU A 154 7.09 -23.16 10.46
N TRP A 155 7.70 -22.60 11.50
CA TRP A 155 8.38 -23.39 12.52
C TRP A 155 7.41 -24.27 13.31
N ALA A 156 6.22 -23.77 13.65
CA ALA A 156 5.20 -24.53 14.35
C ALA A 156 4.63 -25.71 13.53
N GLU A 157 4.56 -25.58 12.20
CA GLU A 157 3.99 -26.62 11.33
C GLU A 157 5.02 -27.65 10.84
N PHE A 158 6.29 -27.25 10.68
CA PHE A 158 7.35 -28.09 10.14
C PHE A 158 8.37 -28.57 11.17
N GLY A 159 8.44 -27.93 12.34
CA GLY A 159 9.37 -28.29 13.41
C GLY A 159 8.69 -28.53 14.76
N VAL A 160 9.50 -28.67 15.80
CA VAL A 160 9.05 -28.80 17.19
C VAL A 160 9.12 -27.42 17.82
N PHE A 161 7.99 -26.70 17.85
CA PHE A 161 7.93 -25.41 18.52
C PHE A 161 7.78 -25.64 20.03
N PRO A 162 8.74 -25.22 20.87
CA PRO A 162 8.69 -25.47 22.29
C PRO A 162 7.49 -24.75 22.91
N LEU A 163 6.80 -25.38 23.86
CA LEU A 163 5.66 -24.81 24.59
C LEU A 163 6.13 -24.19 25.92
N THR A 164 7.09 -23.27 25.84
CA THR A 164 7.65 -22.53 26.98
C THR A 164 7.01 -21.15 27.12
N GLN A 165 7.14 -20.51 28.28
CA GLN A 165 6.68 -19.14 28.47
C GLN A 165 7.36 -18.16 27.51
N ALA A 166 8.66 -18.36 27.22
CA ALA A 166 9.42 -17.53 26.28
C ALA A 166 8.89 -17.64 24.84
N SER A 167 8.57 -18.84 24.38
CA SER A 167 8.02 -19.06 23.03
C SER A 167 6.59 -18.56 22.89
N PHE A 168 5.79 -18.61 23.96
CA PHE A 168 4.48 -17.96 24.01
C PHE A 168 4.61 -16.44 23.89
N LEU A 169 5.49 -15.82 24.69
CA LEU A 169 5.75 -14.38 24.62
C LEU A 169 6.22 -13.97 23.21
N PHE A 170 7.17 -14.71 22.64
CA PHE A 170 7.65 -14.48 21.28
C PHE A 170 6.52 -14.53 20.24
N ARG A 171 5.60 -15.51 20.35
CA ARG A 171 4.43 -15.62 19.47
C ARG A 171 3.49 -14.42 19.58
N ILE A 172 3.21 -13.97 20.81
CA ILE A 172 2.36 -12.80 21.06
C ILE A 172 3.01 -11.54 20.50
N THR A 173 4.29 -11.29 20.79
CA THR A 173 5.01 -10.13 20.27
C THR A 173 5.06 -10.12 18.74
N ALA A 174 5.32 -11.26 18.10
CA ALA A 174 5.29 -11.38 16.65
C ALA A 174 3.91 -11.08 16.05
N HIS A 175 2.83 -11.53 16.69
CA HIS A 175 1.48 -11.16 16.29
C HIS A 175 1.27 -9.66 16.44
N CYS A 176 1.52 -9.08 17.61
CA CYS A 176 1.35 -7.66 17.86
C CYS A 176 2.10 -6.80 16.83
N LEU A 177 3.34 -7.17 16.50
CA LEU A 177 4.14 -6.51 15.48
C LEU A 177 3.49 -6.58 14.09
N ALA A 178 3.05 -7.76 13.67
CA ALA A 178 2.40 -7.96 12.38
C ALA A 178 1.09 -7.17 12.26
N TYR A 179 0.25 -7.14 13.30
CA TYR A 179 -1.00 -6.39 13.30
C TYR A 179 -0.79 -4.86 13.41
N SER A 180 0.27 -4.41 14.09
CA SER A 180 0.64 -2.99 14.19
C SER A 180 0.92 -2.34 12.83
N ASN A 181 1.26 -3.13 11.80
CA ASN A 181 1.44 -2.68 10.44
C ASN A 181 0.25 -1.85 9.90
N SER A 182 -0.98 -2.12 10.35
CA SER A 182 -2.15 -1.31 9.97
C SER A 182 -2.05 0.13 10.46
N SER A 183 -1.61 0.32 11.71
CA SER A 183 -1.46 1.62 12.38
C SER A 183 -0.25 2.41 11.89
N VAL A 184 0.76 1.72 11.35
CA VAL A 184 1.99 2.34 10.84
C VAL A 184 1.76 3.01 9.47
N ASN A 185 0.77 2.58 8.68
CA ASN A 185 0.52 3.16 7.35
C ASN A 185 0.24 4.68 7.41
N PRO A 186 -0.70 5.20 8.23
CA PRO A 186 -0.90 6.65 8.37
C PRO A 186 0.35 7.39 8.84
N ILE A 187 1.12 6.81 9.76
CA ILE A 187 2.37 7.39 10.27
C ILE A 187 3.37 7.57 9.12
N ILE A 188 3.62 6.52 8.35
CA ILE A 188 4.56 6.59 7.22
C ILE A 188 4.07 7.62 6.19
N TYR A 189 2.78 7.63 5.85
CA TYR A 189 2.26 8.60 4.89
C TYR A 189 2.29 10.04 5.40
N ALA A 190 2.07 10.27 6.70
CA ALA A 190 2.14 11.60 7.31
C ALA A 190 3.55 12.19 7.28
N PHE A 191 4.58 11.37 7.49
CA PHE A 191 5.98 11.82 7.53
C PHE A 191 6.65 11.83 6.15
N LEU A 192 6.38 10.85 5.29
CA LEU A 192 7.13 10.65 4.04
C LEU A 192 6.39 11.06 2.77
N SER A 193 5.07 11.33 2.80
CA SER A 193 4.34 11.74 1.60
C SER A 193 3.88 13.19 1.68
N GLU A 194 4.55 14.06 0.93
CA GLU A 194 4.17 15.49 0.84
C GLU A 194 2.73 15.69 0.36
N ASN A 195 2.26 14.83 -0.55
CA ASN A 195 0.89 14.89 -1.06
C ASN A 195 -0.12 14.57 0.05
N PHE A 196 0.16 13.55 0.88
CA PHE A 196 -0.69 13.24 2.03
C PHE A 196 -0.59 14.34 3.09
N ARG A 197 0.60 14.87 3.38
CA ARG A 197 0.74 15.97 4.34
C ARG A 197 -0.04 17.22 3.92
N LYS A 198 -0.08 17.53 2.63
CA LYS A 198 -0.91 18.62 2.09
C LYS A 198 -2.40 18.34 2.26
N ALA A 199 -2.85 17.12 1.94
CA ALA A 199 -4.24 16.72 2.15
C ALA A 199 -4.64 16.74 3.64
N TYR A 200 -3.81 16.21 4.54
CA TYR A 200 -4.01 16.27 5.99
C TYR A 200 -4.12 17.70 6.49
N LYS A 201 -3.19 18.58 6.07
CA LYS A 201 -3.26 20.01 6.42
C LYS A 201 -4.52 20.69 5.87
N GLN A 202 -5.00 20.28 4.70
CA GLN A 202 -6.22 20.83 4.12
C GLN A 202 -7.46 20.38 4.90
N VAL A 203 -7.53 19.12 5.32
CA VAL A 203 -8.61 18.61 6.19
C VAL A 203 -8.64 19.37 7.53
N PHE A 204 -7.49 19.57 8.17
CA PHE A 204 -7.42 20.32 9.44
C PHE A 204 -7.60 21.83 9.28
N LYS A 205 -7.24 22.42 8.13
CA LYS A 205 -7.56 23.83 7.82
C LYS A 205 -9.03 24.04 7.53
N CYS A 206 -9.70 23.10 6.88
CA CYS A 206 -11.16 23.16 6.64
C CYS A 206 -11.99 23.01 7.92
N GLN A 207 -11.40 22.61 9.06
CA GLN A 207 -12.06 22.65 10.36
C GLN A 207 -11.81 23.96 11.14
N ILE A 208 -10.93 24.84 10.65
CA ILE A 208 -10.58 26.12 11.31
C ILE A 208 -10.97 27.34 10.44
N GLY A 209 -11.38 27.16 9.19
CA GLY A 209 -11.85 28.23 8.31
C GLY A 209 -13.22 27.91 7.75
N ASN A 210 -14.27 28.39 8.42
CA ASN A 210 -15.61 28.45 7.87
C ASN A 210 -15.69 29.67 6.93
N GLU A 211 -14.98 29.62 5.81
CA GLU A 211 -15.21 30.57 4.69
C GLU A 211 -15.20 29.80 3.37
N SER A 212 -16.39 29.72 2.79
CA SER A 212 -16.71 29.07 1.52
C SER A 212 -15.90 29.68 0.36
N PRO A 213 -15.21 28.88 -0.49
CA PRO A 213 -14.61 29.38 -1.72
C PRO A 213 -15.69 29.44 -2.81
N LEU A 214 -16.61 30.38 -2.70
CA LEU A 214 -17.62 30.65 -3.73
C LEU A 214 -17.63 32.14 -4.05
N ASN A 215 -16.50 32.72 -4.48
CA ASN A 215 -16.49 34.03 -5.15
C ASN A 215 -15.30 34.28 -6.11
N ASP A 216 -14.17 33.58 -6.00
CA ASP A 216 -13.00 33.85 -6.86
C ASP A 216 -13.15 33.49 -8.36
N VAL A 217 -14.20 32.76 -8.74
CA VAL A 217 -14.44 32.42 -10.16
C VAL A 217 -15.19 33.53 -10.92
N LYS A 218 -15.83 34.48 -10.22
CA LYS A 218 -16.65 35.52 -10.86
C LYS A 218 -15.87 36.76 -11.29
N GLU A 219 -14.76 37.09 -10.62
CA GLU A 219 -14.00 38.32 -10.89
C GLU A 219 -13.01 38.18 -12.06
N SER A 220 -12.54 36.97 -12.35
CA SER A 220 -11.70 36.69 -13.52
C SER A 220 -12.46 36.75 -14.86
N LYS A 221 -13.78 36.59 -14.84
CA LYS A 221 -14.60 36.50 -16.06
C LYS A 221 -15.17 37.85 -16.52
N SER A 222 -15.28 38.83 -15.61
CA SER A 222 -15.76 40.18 -15.95
C SER A 222 -14.70 41.08 -16.59
N ARG A 223 -13.42 40.71 -16.54
CA ARG A 223 -12.30 41.54 -17.03
C ARG A 223 -11.80 41.18 -18.44
N ILE A 224 -12.36 40.13 -19.06
CA ILE A 224 -11.90 39.61 -20.36
C ILE A 224 -12.87 39.96 -21.52
N ASP A 225 -14.12 40.35 -21.23
CA ASP A 225 -15.14 40.62 -22.25
C ASP A 225 -15.33 42.12 -22.60
N THR A 226 -14.28 42.95 -22.49
CA THR A 226 -14.33 44.33 -23.04
C THR A 226 -13.32 44.47 -24.18
N ALA A 227 -13.76 44.10 -25.38
CA ALA A 227 -13.05 44.41 -26.63
C ALA A 227 -13.19 45.91 -26.96
N PRO A 228 -12.15 46.56 -27.49
CA PRO A 228 -12.22 47.95 -27.93
C PRO A 228 -12.89 48.03 -29.30
N SER A 229 -14.02 48.74 -29.40
CA SER A 229 -14.58 49.15 -30.68
C SER A 229 -13.79 50.32 -31.24
N THR A 230 -12.94 50.04 -32.23
CA THR A 230 -12.39 51.02 -33.17
C THR A 230 -13.53 51.60 -34.00
N ASN A 231 -13.88 52.87 -33.76
CA ASN A 231 -14.58 53.70 -34.75
C ASN A 231 -13.53 54.45 -35.57
N CYS A 232 -13.34 54.02 -36.81
CA CYS A 232 -12.73 54.83 -37.86
C CYS A 232 -13.85 55.44 -38.71
N THR A 233 -14.02 56.75 -38.65
CA THR A 233 -14.72 57.55 -39.66
C THR A 233 -13.89 58.79 -39.96
N HIS A 234 -13.31 58.81 -41.15
CA HIS A 234 -12.80 59.99 -41.85
C HIS A 234 -13.36 59.88 -43.27
N VAL A 235 -14.36 60.70 -43.59
CA VAL A 235 -14.45 61.68 -44.69
C VAL A 235 -15.68 62.52 -44.41
#